data_AF-A0A929UPY8-F1
#
_entry.id   AF-A0A929UPY8-F1
#
_cell.length_a   1.000
_cell.length_b   1.000
_cell.length_c   1.000
_cell.angle_alpha   90.00
_cell.angle_beta   90.00
_cell.angle_gamma   90.00
#
_symmetry.space_group_name_H-M   'P 1'
#
loop_
_entity.id
_entity.type
_entity.pdbx_description
1 polymer ?
#
loop_
_entity_poly.entity_id
_entity_poly.type
_entity_poly.pdbx_seq_one_letter_code
_entity_poly.pdbx_strand_id
1 'polypeptide(L)'
;MTKNISSKKSATRGAKTAAKAVAAKEKKVVSAAIKDTHMGGFINFIREQGVVGLAVGLAIGTAAGDTVKKLVTAFIDPLVQLIVGSQKGLQAASFTVEFAGRKGEFMYGAFISSLITLLAVAFVVYAIVHFLKLDKLDKKKD
;
A
#
# COMPACT_ATOMS: atom_id res chain seq x y z
N MET A 1 39.59 4.19 -62.77
CA MET A 1 39.15 5.46 -62.13
C MET A 1 37.63 5.53 -62.23
N THR A 2 36.87 5.13 -61.19
CA THR A 2 36.23 6.03 -60.18
C THR A 2 35.54 7.25 -60.84
N LYS A 3 34.25 7.55 -60.66
CA LYS A 3 33.39 7.51 -59.47
C LYS A 3 31.98 7.94 -59.91
N ASN A 4 30.92 7.13 -59.74
CA ASN A 4 29.53 7.64 -59.83
C ASN A 4 28.56 6.93 -58.87
N ILE A 5 29.02 6.69 -57.63
CA ILE A 5 28.21 6.09 -56.55
C ILE A 5 28.20 7.04 -55.32
N SER A 6 28.04 8.35 -55.54
CA SER A 6 28.07 9.34 -54.44
C SER A 6 26.82 10.20 -54.29
N SER A 7 25.78 10.08 -55.13
CA SER A 7 24.56 10.87 -54.95
C SER A 7 23.40 10.14 -54.26
N LYS A 8 23.44 8.81 -54.11
CA LYS A 8 22.33 8.03 -53.50
C LYS A 8 22.50 7.71 -52.00
N LYS A 9 23.65 8.06 -51.39
CA LYS A 9 23.99 7.69 -49.99
C LYS A 9 23.76 8.82 -48.96
N SER A 10 23.48 10.06 -49.38
CA SER A 10 23.22 11.17 -48.43
C SER A 10 21.74 11.34 -48.08
N ALA A 11 20.80 10.90 -48.94
CA ALA A 11 19.37 11.08 -48.71
C ALA A 11 18.80 10.19 -47.58
N THR A 12 19.39 9.03 -47.31
CA THR A 12 18.93 8.09 -46.27
C THR A 12 19.52 8.33 -44.88
N ARG A 13 20.58 9.15 -44.75
CA ARG A 13 21.20 9.47 -43.45
C ARG A 13 20.59 10.72 -42.80
N GLY A 14 20.15 11.68 -43.61
CA GLY A 14 19.41 12.86 -43.13
C GLY A 14 18.04 12.51 -42.55
N ALA A 15 17.29 11.62 -43.22
CA ALA A 15 15.95 11.23 -42.79
C ALA A 15 15.92 10.43 -41.47
N LYS A 16 16.87 9.53 -41.22
CA LYS A 16 16.97 8.79 -39.95
C LYS A 16 17.39 9.67 -38.77
N THR A 17 18.18 10.71 -39.02
CA THR A 17 18.64 11.64 -37.98
C THR A 17 17.57 12.69 -37.66
N ALA A 18 16.84 13.16 -38.68
CA ALA A 18 15.68 14.02 -38.53
C ALA A 18 14.51 13.30 -37.82
N ALA A 19 14.14 12.08 -38.20
CA ALA A 19 13.04 11.35 -37.55
C ALA A 19 13.31 11.06 -36.06
N LYS A 20 14.57 10.76 -35.69
CA LYS A 20 14.98 10.56 -34.28
C LYS A 20 15.01 11.89 -33.50
N ALA A 21 15.36 13.00 -34.16
CA ALA A 21 15.33 14.34 -33.56
C ALA A 21 13.90 14.88 -33.39
N VAL A 22 12.98 14.54 -34.30
CA VAL A 22 11.57 14.94 -34.22
C VAL A 22 10.85 14.12 -33.14
N ALA A 23 11.07 12.80 -33.07
CA ALA A 23 10.52 11.97 -32.00
C ALA A 23 11.08 12.32 -30.59
N ALA A 24 12.35 12.74 -30.51
CA ALA A 24 12.93 13.25 -29.27
C ALA A 24 12.41 14.66 -28.90
N LYS A 25 12.13 15.51 -29.90
CA LYS A 25 11.47 16.81 -29.71
C LYS A 25 10.04 16.64 -29.22
N GLU A 26 9.25 15.73 -29.81
CA GLU A 26 7.88 15.47 -29.37
C GLU A 26 7.83 14.90 -27.94
N LYS A 27 8.71 13.95 -27.60
CA LYS A 27 8.84 13.47 -26.20
C LYS A 27 9.25 14.57 -25.22
N LYS A 28 10.12 15.49 -25.61
CA LYS A 28 10.54 16.62 -24.77
C LYS A 28 9.46 17.69 -24.62
N VAL A 29 8.70 17.99 -25.68
CA VAL A 29 7.66 19.02 -25.66
C VAL A 29 6.42 18.54 -24.89
N VAL A 30 6.07 17.25 -24.98
CA VAL A 30 5.02 16.65 -24.13
C VAL A 30 5.48 16.59 -22.66
N SER A 31 6.76 16.27 -22.39
CA SER A 31 7.32 16.31 -21.04
C SER A 31 7.45 17.73 -20.47
N ALA A 32 7.59 18.76 -21.31
CA ALA A 32 7.67 20.15 -20.91
C ALA A 32 6.27 20.77 -20.68
N ALA A 33 5.31 20.48 -21.55
CA ALA A 33 3.92 20.94 -21.39
C ALA A 33 3.24 20.36 -20.13
N ILE A 34 3.61 19.14 -19.73
CA ILE A 34 3.16 18.59 -18.45
C ILE A 34 3.83 19.32 -17.27
N LYS A 35 5.10 19.72 -17.40
CA LYS A 35 5.88 20.42 -16.35
C LYS A 35 5.36 21.82 -16.02
N ASP A 36 4.76 22.52 -16.99
CA ASP A 36 4.25 23.90 -16.79
C ASP A 36 2.83 23.96 -16.19
N THR A 37 2.19 22.80 -15.98
CA THR A 37 0.89 22.67 -15.33
C THR A 37 1.09 22.11 -13.92
N HIS A 38 0.29 22.57 -12.95
CA HIS A 38 0.29 22.09 -11.56
C HIS A 38 0.35 20.56 -11.39
N MET A 39 -0.17 19.80 -12.37
CA MET A 39 -0.05 18.33 -12.45
C MET A 39 1.39 17.82 -12.63
N GLY A 40 2.24 18.46 -13.44
CA GLY A 40 3.63 18.04 -13.61
C GLY A 40 4.46 18.26 -12.36
N GLY A 41 4.24 19.39 -11.66
CA GLY A 41 4.83 19.65 -10.36
C GLY A 41 4.44 18.60 -9.32
N PHE A 42 3.17 18.20 -9.29
CA PHE A 42 2.67 17.15 -8.39
C PHE A 42 3.23 15.76 -8.73
N ILE A 43 3.31 15.38 -10.01
CA ILE A 43 3.92 14.12 -10.44
C ILE A 43 5.41 14.09 -10.08
N ASN A 44 6.12 15.21 -10.21
CA ASN A 44 7.52 15.30 -9.80
C ASN A 44 7.68 15.16 -8.28
N PHE A 45 6.83 15.81 -7.50
CA PHE A 45 6.79 15.70 -6.03
C PHE A 45 6.54 14.27 -5.55
N ILE A 46 5.52 13.58 -6.09
CA ILE A 46 5.22 12.18 -5.75
C ILE A 46 6.43 11.27 -6.01
N ARG A 47 7.18 11.55 -7.08
CA ARG A 47 8.37 10.79 -7.45
C ARG A 47 9.57 11.11 -6.55
N GLU A 48 9.83 12.37 -6.25
CA GLU A 48 10.95 12.81 -5.40
C GLU A 48 10.78 12.38 -3.94
N GLN A 49 9.55 12.42 -3.42
CA GLN A 49 9.24 12.07 -2.03
C GLN A 49 8.92 10.59 -1.83
N GLY A 50 9.02 9.75 -2.88
CA GLY A 50 8.80 8.30 -2.77
C GLY A 50 7.36 7.91 -2.36
N VAL A 51 6.38 8.81 -2.51
CA VAL A 51 5.00 8.64 -2.04
C VAL A 51 4.32 7.44 -2.70
N VAL A 52 4.71 7.10 -3.94
CA VAL A 52 4.20 5.91 -4.64
C VAL A 52 4.48 4.63 -3.85
N GLY A 53 5.67 4.51 -3.27
CA GLY A 53 6.05 3.33 -2.47
C GLY A 53 5.22 3.22 -1.19
N LEU A 54 5.00 4.36 -0.51
CA LEU A 54 4.12 4.40 0.66
C LEU A 54 2.66 4.07 0.31
N ALA A 55 2.15 4.60 -0.80
CA ALA A 55 0.78 4.34 -1.24
C ALA A 55 0.54 2.86 -1.54
N VAL A 56 1.48 2.22 -2.26
CA VAL A 56 1.40 0.79 -2.58
C VAL A 56 1.57 -0.06 -1.31
N GLY A 57 2.54 0.28 -0.46
CA GLY A 57 2.77 -0.41 0.80
C GLY A 57 1.56 -0.35 1.73
N LEU A 58 0.91 0.81 1.85
CA LEU A 58 -0.31 0.97 2.63
C LEU A 58 -1.47 0.20 2.01
N ALA A 59 -1.67 0.26 0.68
CA ALA A 59 -2.76 -0.43 0.00
C ALA A 59 -2.66 -1.97 0.13
N ILE A 60 -1.45 -2.52 0.01
CA ILE A 60 -1.22 -3.96 0.22
C ILE A 60 -1.33 -4.29 1.71
N GLY A 61 -0.79 -3.44 2.59
CA GLY A 61 -0.83 -3.61 4.04
C GLY A 61 -2.25 -3.66 4.60
N THR A 62 -3.15 -2.80 4.11
CA THR A 62 -4.56 -2.82 4.52
C THR A 62 -5.27 -4.08 4.05
N ALA A 63 -5.10 -4.48 2.78
CA ALA A 63 -5.70 -5.70 2.25
C ALA A 63 -5.18 -6.98 2.93
N ALA A 64 -3.87 -7.04 3.21
CA ALA A 64 -3.26 -8.13 3.96
C ALA A 64 -3.77 -8.16 5.41
N GLY A 65 -3.83 -7.00 6.07
CA GLY A 65 -4.38 -6.85 7.42
C GLY A 65 -5.83 -7.31 7.50
N ASP A 66 -6.67 -6.96 6.53
CA ASP A 66 -8.07 -7.40 6.46
C ASP A 66 -8.19 -8.92 6.30
N THR A 67 -7.30 -9.53 5.53
CA THR A 67 -7.27 -10.98 5.35
C THR A 67 -6.92 -11.69 6.65
N VAL A 68 -5.91 -11.20 7.38
CA VAL A 68 -5.54 -11.76 8.68
C VAL A 68 -6.65 -11.52 9.72
N LYS A 69 -7.26 -10.34 9.71
CA LYS A 69 -8.41 -10.05 10.60
C LYS A 69 -9.55 -11.02 10.35
N LYS A 70 -9.91 -11.28 9.09
CA LYS A 70 -10.93 -12.28 8.74
C LYS A 70 -10.58 -13.68 9.22
N LEU A 71 -9.32 -14.09 9.08
CA LEU A 71 -8.83 -15.36 9.59
C LEU A 71 -9.00 -15.46 11.11
N VAL A 72 -8.62 -14.40 11.83
CA VAL A 72 -8.76 -14.33 13.30
C VAL A 72 -10.23 -14.37 13.69
N THR A 73 -11.10 -13.63 13.01
CA THR A 73 -12.54 -13.65 13.31
C THR A 73 -13.20 -14.99 12.98
N ALA A 74 -12.67 -15.74 12.01
CA ALA A 74 -13.22 -17.04 11.63
C ALA A 74 -12.79 -18.17 12.58
N PHE A 75 -11.56 -18.12 13.11
CA PHE A 75 -10.98 -19.21 13.90
C PHE A 75 -10.81 -18.87 15.38
N ILE A 76 -10.40 -17.65 15.73
CA ILE A 76 -10.10 -17.27 17.11
C ILE A 76 -11.37 -16.78 17.82
N ASP A 77 -12.21 -15.97 17.20
CA ASP A 77 -13.44 -15.47 17.85
C ASP A 77 -14.35 -16.61 18.35
N PRO A 78 -14.58 -17.72 17.62
CA PRO A 78 -15.34 -18.85 18.15
C PRO A 78 -14.68 -19.53 19.35
N LEU A 79 -13.35 -19.63 19.38
CA LEU A 79 -12.62 -20.20 20.52
C LEU A 79 -12.69 -19.30 21.75
N VAL A 80 -12.55 -17.98 21.54
CA VAL A 80 -12.74 -16.98 22.60
C VAL A 80 -14.18 -17.00 23.10
N GLN A 81 -15.16 -17.16 22.21
CA GLN A 81 -16.58 -17.28 22.59
C GLN A 81 -16.85 -18.53 23.43
N LEU A 82 -16.15 -19.64 23.17
CA LEU A 82 -16.31 -20.86 23.95
C LEU A 82 -15.72 -20.73 25.36
N ILE A 83 -14.63 -19.96 25.53
CA ILE A 83 -13.93 -19.79 26.81
C ILE A 83 -14.52 -18.65 27.65
N VAL A 84 -14.80 -17.50 27.02
CA VAL A 84 -15.23 -16.25 27.68
C VAL A 84 -16.75 -16.08 27.67
N GLY A 85 -17.47 -16.87 26.86
CA GLY A 85 -18.90 -16.73 26.62
C GLY A 85 -19.22 -15.81 25.43
N SER A 86 -20.47 -15.39 25.29
CA SER A 86 -20.91 -14.64 24.11
C SER A 86 -20.16 -13.31 23.97
N GLN A 87 -19.37 -13.17 22.90
CA GLN A 87 -18.65 -11.93 22.56
C GLN A 87 -19.62 -10.75 22.38
N LYS A 88 -20.86 -11.03 21.94
CA LYS A 88 -21.95 -10.03 21.93
C LYS A 88 -22.35 -9.57 23.32
N GLY A 89 -22.34 -10.44 24.32
CA GLY A 89 -22.57 -10.09 25.72
C GLY A 89 -21.45 -9.22 26.28
N LEU A 90 -20.20 -9.54 25.93
CA LEU A 90 -19.05 -8.71 26.30
C LEU A 90 -19.13 -7.33 25.64
N GLN A 91 -19.50 -7.25 24.36
CA GLN A 91 -19.66 -5.99 23.62
C GLN A 91 -20.85 -5.16 24.11
N ALA A 92 -21.93 -5.82 24.54
CA ALA A 92 -23.12 -5.19 25.10
C ALA A 92 -22.92 -4.70 26.54
N ALA A 93 -21.76 -4.98 27.17
CA ALA A 93 -21.43 -4.43 28.47
C ALA A 93 -21.25 -2.90 28.36
N SER A 94 -22.27 -2.18 28.82
CA SER A 94 -22.26 -0.73 28.92
C SER A 94 -22.40 -0.28 30.36
N PHE A 95 -21.74 0.84 30.69
CA PHE A 95 -21.90 1.52 31.96
C PHE A 95 -22.68 2.81 31.70
N THR A 96 -23.89 2.89 32.22
CA THR A 96 -24.73 4.09 32.09
C THR A 96 -24.38 5.04 33.23
N VAL A 97 -23.72 6.16 32.89
CA VAL A 97 -23.44 7.23 33.85
C VAL A 97 -24.49 8.31 33.66
N GLU A 98 -25.28 8.58 34.68
CA GLU A 98 -26.23 9.70 34.70
C GLU A 98 -25.61 10.84 35.51
N PHE A 99 -25.28 11.95 34.83
CA PHE A 99 -24.72 13.14 35.45
C PHE A 99 -25.51 14.37 34.99
N ALA A 100 -26.07 15.13 35.93
CA ALA A 100 -26.82 16.37 35.69
C ALA A 100 -27.92 16.26 34.62
N GLY A 101 -28.74 15.19 34.68
CA GLY A 101 -29.88 14.96 33.78
C GLY A 101 -29.51 14.51 32.37
N ARG A 102 -28.23 14.24 32.09
CA ARG A 102 -27.76 13.63 30.84
C ARG A 102 -27.28 12.20 31.11
N LYS A 103 -27.86 11.26 30.38
CA LYS A 103 -27.44 9.85 30.39
C LYS A 103 -26.36 9.66 29.33
N GLY A 104 -25.17 9.26 29.76
CA GLY A 104 -24.08 8.84 28.90
C GLY A 104 -23.92 7.33 28.99
N GLU A 105 -24.16 6.62 27.89
CA GLU A 105 -23.92 5.18 27.80
C GLU A 105 -22.48 4.92 27.34
N PHE A 106 -21.64 4.39 28.24
CA PHE A 106 -20.25 4.04 27.94
C PHE A 106 -20.14 2.54 27.65
N MET A 107 -20.10 2.18 26.37
CA MET A 107 -19.95 0.80 25.90
C MET A 107 -18.49 0.31 25.99
N TYR A 108 -17.98 0.16 27.23
CA TYR A 108 -16.61 -0.31 27.48
C TYR A 108 -16.37 -1.74 26.96
N GLY A 109 -17.45 -2.53 26.87
CA GLY A 109 -17.45 -3.87 26.30
C GLY A 109 -16.91 -3.96 24.88
N ALA A 110 -17.30 -3.02 24.01
CA ALA A 110 -16.85 -2.98 22.62
C ALA A 110 -15.33 -2.71 22.52
N PHE A 111 -14.80 -1.88 23.42
CA PHE A 111 -13.36 -1.59 23.47
C PHE A 111 -12.55 -2.83 23.89
N ILE A 112 -12.97 -3.53 24.94
CA ILE A 112 -12.29 -4.75 25.41
C ILE A 112 -12.34 -5.83 24.33
N SER A 113 -13.49 -6.01 23.67
CA SER A 113 -13.59 -6.93 22.54
C SER A 113 -12.62 -6.57 21.42
N SER A 114 -12.48 -5.29 21.08
CA SER A 114 -11.55 -4.82 20.05
C SER A 114 -10.09 -5.08 20.45
N LEU A 115 -9.72 -4.89 21.72
CA LEU A 115 -8.39 -5.22 22.23
C LEU A 115 -8.07 -6.71 22.13
N ILE A 116 -9.03 -7.58 22.46
CA ILE A 116 -8.85 -9.04 22.31
C ILE A 116 -8.61 -9.39 20.84
N THR A 117 -9.42 -8.84 19.93
CA THR A 117 -9.24 -9.05 18.48
C THR A 117 -7.88 -8.52 18.00
N LEU A 118 -7.43 -7.35 18.48
CA LEU A 118 -6.12 -6.79 18.15
C LEU A 118 -4.98 -7.73 18.57
N LEU A 119 -5.01 -8.22 19.81
CA LEU A 119 -4.00 -9.15 20.33
C LEU A 119 -4.00 -10.47 19.55
N ALA A 120 -5.17 -10.98 19.19
CA ALA A 120 -5.29 -12.18 18.38
C ALA A 120 -4.75 -11.99 16.95
N VAL A 121 -5.06 -10.85 16.30
CA VAL A 121 -4.48 -10.50 14.99
C VAL A 121 -2.96 -10.41 15.08
N ALA A 122 -2.44 -9.69 16.09
CA ALA A 122 -1.00 -9.58 16.30
C ALA A 122 -0.33 -10.94 16.51
N PHE A 123 -0.95 -11.83 17.28
CA PHE A 123 -0.48 -13.20 17.50
C PHE A 123 -0.44 -14.02 16.20
N VAL A 124 -1.49 -13.94 15.38
CA VAL A 124 -1.54 -14.65 14.10
C VAL A 124 -0.50 -14.11 13.11
N VAL A 125 -0.33 -12.78 13.01
CA VAL A 125 0.72 -12.18 12.18
C VAL A 125 2.10 -12.67 12.63
N TYR A 126 2.37 -12.64 13.93
CA TYR A 126 3.62 -13.14 14.50
C TYR A 126 3.85 -14.62 14.16
N ALA A 127 2.83 -15.46 14.35
CA ALA A 127 2.90 -16.88 14.04
C ALA A 127 3.20 -17.13 12.55
N ILE A 128 2.57 -16.38 11.64
CA ILE A 128 2.81 -16.49 10.19
C ILE A 128 4.25 -16.08 9.85
N VAL A 129 4.72 -14.93 10.34
CA VAL A 129 6.09 -14.43 10.07
C VAL A 129 7.14 -15.43 10.60
N HIS A 130 6.92 -15.94 11.81
CA HIS A 130 7.81 -16.91 12.43
C HIS A 130 7.77 -18.27 11.73
N PHE A 131 6.59 -18.74 11.32
CA PHE A 131 6.41 -20.00 10.58
C PHE A 131 7.06 -19.95 9.20
N LEU A 132 6.94 -18.81 8.51
CA LEU A 132 7.60 -18.56 7.23
C LEU A 132 9.13 -18.45 7.35
N LYS A 133 9.69 -18.50 8.57
CA LYS A 133 11.14 -18.54 8.82
C LYS A 133 11.92 -17.41 8.13
N LEU A 134 11.29 -16.26 7.92
CA LEU A 134 11.98 -15.06 7.43
C LEU A 134 13.07 -14.61 8.42
N ASP A 135 12.90 -14.89 9.73
CA ASP A 135 13.96 -14.77 10.76
C ASP A 135 15.17 -15.70 10.53
N LYS A 136 15.02 -16.82 9.80
CA LYS A 136 16.12 -17.75 9.50
C LYS A 136 16.79 -17.50 8.13
N LEU A 137 16.22 -16.62 7.31
CA LEU A 137 16.82 -16.22 6.03
C LEU A 137 17.81 -15.07 6.16
N ASP A 138 17.87 -14.43 7.34
CA ASP A 138 19.00 -13.61 7.75
C ASP A 138 20.17 -14.53 8.16
N LYS A 139 20.71 -15.27 7.18
CA LYS A 139 22.02 -15.91 7.34
C LYS A 139 23.01 -14.78 7.58
N LYS A 140 23.74 -14.87 8.71
CA LYS A 140 24.82 -13.97 9.11
C LYS A 140 25.55 -13.45 7.88
N LYS A 141 25.58 -12.13 7.78
CA LYS A 141 26.49 -11.41 6.89
C LYS A 141 27.90 -11.71 7.40
N ASP A 142 28.53 -12.74 6.85
CA ASP A 142 29.99 -12.86 6.85
C ASP A 142 30.59 -11.67 6.07
#